data_AF-A0A368EZQ3-F1
#
_entry.id   AF-A0A368EZQ3-F1
#
_cell.length_a   1.000
_cell.length_b   1.000
_cell.length_c   1.000
_cell.angle_alpha   90.00
_cell.angle_beta   90.00
_cell.angle_gamma   90.00
#
_symmetry.space_group_name_H-M   'P 1'
#
loop_
_entity.id
_entity.type
_entity.pdbx_description
1 polymer ?
#
loop_
_entity_poly.entity_id
_entity_poly.type
_entity_poly.pdbx_seq_one_letter_code
_entity_poly.pdbx_strand_id
1 'polypeptide(L)'
;MKAFKYRELVWDIEQRGKMGENLLHICLLHNTADMNELAKQIVIRFPKIINDIFISEDYYGLSPLHQAIVNEDVGMVYFLCKKGADVHQR
;
A
#
# COMPACT_ATOMS: atom_id res chain seq x y z
N MET A 1 -26.54 -10.21 -10.80
CA MET A 1 -25.39 -9.62 -11.51
C MET A 1 -24.38 -9.13 -10.48
N LYS A 2 -23.18 -9.72 -10.39
CA LYS A 2 -22.10 -9.16 -9.58
C LYS A 2 -21.61 -7.90 -10.30
N ALA A 3 -21.75 -6.73 -9.69
CA ALA A 3 -21.13 -5.52 -10.22
C ALA A 3 -19.61 -5.71 -10.18
N PHE A 4 -18.95 -5.63 -11.34
CA PHE A 4 -17.49 -5.54 -11.39
C PHE A 4 -17.09 -4.17 -10.84
N LYS A 5 -16.59 -4.13 -9.60
CA LYS A 5 -15.94 -2.94 -9.06
C LYS A 5 -14.54 -2.88 -9.65
N TYR A 6 -14.27 -1.84 -10.42
CA TYR A 6 -12.92 -1.51 -10.83
C TYR A 6 -12.13 -1.04 -9.60
N ARG A 7 -10.87 -1.51 -9.48
CA ARG A 7 -9.95 -1.03 -8.44
C ARG A 7 -9.45 0.35 -8.83
N GLU A 8 -9.67 1.35 -7.98
CA GLU A 8 -9.06 2.67 -8.15
C GLU A 8 -7.58 2.55 -7.76
N LEU A 9 -6.68 2.86 -8.70
CA LEU A 9 -5.25 3.02 -8.44
C LEU A 9 -4.90 4.49 -8.71
N VAL A 10 -4.31 5.14 -7.72
CA VAL A 10 -4.14 6.60 -7.76
C VAL A 10 -2.71 7.05 -7.93
N TRP A 11 -1.72 6.21 -7.62
CA TRP A 11 -0.34 6.52 -7.93
C TRP A 11 -0.11 6.22 -9.40
N ASP A 12 0.38 7.19 -10.15
CA ASP A 12 1.15 6.95 -11.35
C ASP A 12 2.11 8.12 -11.49
N ILE A 13 3.40 7.83 -11.58
CA ILE A 13 4.36 8.89 -11.89
C ILE A 13 5.15 8.56 -13.17
N GLU A 14 4.48 7.83 -14.09
CA GLU A 14 4.98 7.18 -15.32
C GLU A 14 5.67 5.83 -15.07
N GLN A 15 4.98 4.97 -14.30
CA GLN A 15 5.31 3.57 -13.94
C GLN A 15 5.94 3.31 -12.57
N ARG A 16 5.70 2.08 -12.14
CA ARG A 16 6.11 1.48 -10.87
C ARG A 16 7.56 0.99 -10.95
N GLY A 17 8.13 0.66 -9.80
CA GLY A 17 9.40 -0.06 -9.77
C GLY A 17 9.28 -1.49 -10.33
N LYS A 18 10.38 -2.25 -10.29
CA LYS A 18 10.47 -3.57 -10.94
C LYS A 18 9.46 -4.58 -10.38
N MET A 19 9.07 -4.44 -9.11
CA MET A 19 8.08 -5.30 -8.46
C MET A 19 6.66 -4.76 -8.67
N GLY A 20 6.48 -3.65 -9.39
CA GLY A 20 5.19 -2.98 -9.52
C GLY A 20 4.84 -2.11 -8.32
N GLU A 21 5.82 -1.77 -7.49
CA GLU A 21 5.70 -1.00 -6.26
C GLU A 21 5.63 0.52 -6.47
N ASN A 22 5.04 1.24 -5.52
CA ASN A 22 4.97 2.71 -5.48
C ASN A 22 5.77 3.24 -4.28
N LEU A 23 5.78 4.55 -4.07
CA LEU A 23 6.56 5.17 -2.99
C LEU A 23 6.17 4.67 -1.58
N LEU A 24 4.88 4.41 -1.34
CA LEU A 24 4.43 3.88 -0.05
C LEU A 24 4.93 2.44 0.15
N HIS A 25 4.85 1.60 -0.89
CA HIS A 25 5.39 0.24 -0.84
C HIS A 25 6.90 0.24 -0.56
N ILE A 26 7.68 1.14 -1.20
CA ILE A 26 9.13 1.28 -0.95
C ILE A 26 9.41 1.61 0.52
N CYS A 27 8.67 2.54 1.12
CA CYS A 27 8.84 2.89 2.54
C CYS A 27 8.63 1.66 3.43
N LEU A 28 7.57 0.89 3.15
CA LEU A 28 7.25 -0.31 3.91
C LEU A 28 8.24 -1.46 3.63
N LEU A 29 8.78 -1.60 2.42
CA LEU A 29 9.81 -2.60 2.12
C LEU A 29 11.10 -2.37 2.94
N HIS A 30 11.47 -1.12 3.18
CA HIS A 30 12.63 -0.79 4.02
C HIS A 30 12.35 -0.94 5.53
N ASN A 31 11.13 -0.64 5.97
CA ASN A 31 10.64 -0.84 7.35
C ASN A 31 11.55 -0.27 8.46
N THR A 32 12.23 0.85 8.21
CA THR A 32 12.97 1.58 9.24
C THR A 32 12.07 2.60 9.93
N ALA A 33 12.45 3.08 11.12
CA ALA A 33 11.67 4.08 11.85
C ALA A 33 11.40 5.34 11.02
N ASP A 34 12.42 5.85 10.32
CA ASP A 34 12.30 7.03 9.46
C ASP A 34 11.37 6.79 8.26
N MET A 35 11.48 5.61 7.62
CA MET A 35 10.61 5.25 6.50
C MET A 35 9.16 5.03 6.94
N ASN A 36 8.94 4.48 8.13
CA ASN A 36 7.59 4.29 8.67
C ASN A 36 6.95 5.63 9.04
N GLU A 37 7.72 6.61 9.51
CA GLU A 37 7.20 7.96 9.71
C GLU A 37 6.87 8.63 8.36
N LEU A 38 7.74 8.51 7.37
CA LEU A 38 7.48 9.01 6.02
C LEU A 38 6.23 8.36 5.40
N ALA A 39 6.06 7.05 5.55
CA ALA A 39 4.88 6.31 5.09
C ALA A 39 3.58 6.87 5.68
N LYS A 40 3.57 7.18 6.99
CA LYS A 40 2.42 7.82 7.65
C LYS A 40 2.12 9.18 7.05
N GLN A 41 3.15 10.00 6.82
CA GLN A 41 2.97 11.33 6.20
C GLN A 41 2.41 11.23 4.78
N ILE A 42 2.89 10.27 3.98
CA ILE A 42 2.36 9.99 2.63
C ILE A 42 0.88 9.62 2.70
N VAL A 43 0.49 8.70 3.57
CA VAL A 43 -0.92 8.28 3.73
C VAL A 43 -1.81 9.44 4.21
N ILE A 44 -1.31 10.28 5.12
CA ILE A 44 -2.06 11.45 5.60
C ILE A 44 -2.27 12.47 4.47
N ARG A 45 -1.26 12.71 3.63
CA ARG A 45 -1.32 13.69 2.54
C ARG A 45 -2.09 13.18 1.32
N PHE A 46 -1.96 11.90 1.00
CA PHE A 46 -2.51 11.25 -0.19
C PHE A 46 -3.35 10.03 0.19
N PRO A 47 -4.50 10.21 0.88
CA PRO A 47 -5.21 9.12 1.54
C PRO A 47 -5.67 7.98 0.63
N LYS A 48 -5.91 8.24 -0.66
CA LYS A 48 -6.33 7.21 -1.61
C LYS A 48 -5.23 6.19 -1.93
N ILE A 49 -3.94 6.53 -1.75
CA ILE A 49 -2.81 5.63 -2.06
C ILE A 49 -2.77 4.39 -1.16
N ILE A 50 -3.52 4.40 -0.05
CA ILE A 50 -3.51 3.34 0.95
C ILE A 50 -3.95 1.97 0.42
N ASN A 51 -4.72 1.97 -0.68
CA ASN A 51 -5.23 0.76 -1.33
C ASN A 51 -4.64 0.54 -2.73
N ASP A 52 -3.62 1.31 -3.11
CA ASP A 52 -2.83 0.99 -4.30
C ASP A 52 -2.15 -0.37 -4.12
N ILE A 53 -1.84 -1.04 -5.24
CA ILE A 53 -1.20 -2.35 -5.20
C ILE A 53 0.08 -2.41 -6.01
N PHE A 54 0.87 -3.44 -5.71
CA PHE A 54 1.85 -3.98 -6.62
C PHE A 54 1.15 -4.47 -7.90
N ILE A 55 1.76 -4.19 -9.06
CA ILE A 55 1.21 -4.51 -10.39
C ILE A 55 2.08 -5.45 -11.23
N SER A 56 3.24 -5.90 -10.72
CA SER A 56 4.05 -6.92 -11.44
C SER A 56 3.42 -8.29 -11.34
N GLU A 57 3.82 -9.22 -12.20
CA GLU A 57 3.32 -10.59 -12.22
C GLU A 57 3.50 -11.31 -10.87
N ASP A 58 4.67 -11.19 -10.24
CA ASP A 58 5.02 -11.92 -9.02
C ASP A 58 4.32 -11.38 -7.76
N TYR A 59 3.98 -10.09 -7.74
CA TYR A 59 3.49 -9.39 -6.56
C TYR A 59 2.08 -8.80 -6.75
N TYR A 60 1.42 -9.10 -7.87
CA TYR A 60 0.14 -8.49 -8.22
C TYR A 60 -0.87 -8.59 -7.08
N GLY A 61 -1.53 -7.48 -6.76
CA GLY A 61 -2.64 -7.45 -5.80
C GLY A 61 -2.23 -7.18 -4.35
N LEU A 62 -0.94 -7.30 -4.02
CA LEU A 62 -0.45 -6.94 -2.69
C LEU A 62 -0.60 -5.44 -2.46
N SER A 63 -1.08 -5.07 -1.28
CA SER A 63 -1.31 -3.68 -0.88
C SER A 63 -0.41 -3.28 0.30
N PRO A 64 -0.36 -1.99 0.70
CA PRO A 64 0.39 -1.56 1.87
C PRO A 64 0.03 -2.33 3.14
N LEU A 65 -1.24 -2.73 3.29
CA LEU A 65 -1.67 -3.53 4.43
C LEU A 65 -1.04 -4.93 4.42
N HIS A 66 -0.95 -5.58 3.26
CA HIS A 66 -0.25 -6.86 3.13
C HIS A 66 1.22 -6.74 3.54
N GLN A 67 1.90 -5.69 3.06
CA GLN A 67 3.31 -5.44 3.41
C GLN A 67 3.49 -5.22 4.92
N ALA A 68 2.62 -4.43 5.56
CA ALA A 68 2.69 -4.20 7.01
C ALA A 68 2.50 -5.49 7.82
N ILE A 69 1.64 -6.41 7.36
CA ILE A 69 1.46 -7.73 7.98
C ILE A 69 2.72 -8.58 7.80
N VAL A 70 3.29 -8.63 6.58
CA VAL A 70 4.54 -9.36 6.30
C VAL A 70 5.71 -8.85 7.15
N ASN A 71 5.75 -7.54 7.40
CA ASN A 71 6.76 -6.91 8.23
C ASN A 71 6.57 -7.14 9.75
N GLU A 72 5.47 -7.77 10.17
CA GLU A 72 5.06 -7.91 11.57
C GLU A 72 4.97 -6.57 12.33
N ASP A 73 4.75 -5.46 11.61
CA ASP A 73 4.60 -4.12 12.19
C ASP A 73 3.13 -3.88 12.57
N VAL A 74 2.77 -4.34 13.77
CA VAL A 74 1.42 -4.16 14.35
C VAL A 74 1.02 -2.68 14.42
N GLY A 75 1.98 -1.78 14.64
CA GLY A 75 1.74 -0.34 14.70
C GLY A 75 1.31 0.23 13.35
N MET A 76 2.00 -0.17 12.28
CA MET A 76 1.64 0.20 10.92
C MET A 76 0.33 -0.46 10.46
N VAL A 77 0.09 -1.73 10.81
CA VAL A 77 -1.19 -2.41 10.54
C VAL A 77 -2.35 -1.63 11.17
N TYR A 78 -2.23 -1.27 12.46
CA TYR A 78 -3.25 -0.48 13.13
C TYR A 78 -3.46 0.89 12.46
N PHE A 79 -2.37 1.58 12.12
CA PHE A 79 -2.44 2.86 11.44
C PHE A 79 -3.15 2.77 10.09
N LEU A 80 -2.78 1.82 9.24
CA LEU A 80 -3.36 1.65 7.91
C LEU A 80 -4.86 1.29 8.00
N CYS A 81 -5.24 0.38 8.90
CA CYS A 81 -6.65 0.06 9.16
C CYS A 81 -7.43 1.30 9.62
N LYS A 82 -6.87 2.12 10.51
CA LYS A 82 -7.50 3.38 10.95
C LYS A 82 -7.64 4.41 9.83
N LYS A 83 -6.82 4.33 8.78
CA LYS A 83 -6.85 5.22 7.62
C LYS A 83 -7.68 4.68 6.44
N GLY A 84 -8.35 3.54 6.60
CA GLY A 84 -9.28 3.01 5.61
C GLY A 84 -8.66 2.03 4.61
N ALA A 85 -7.58 1.34 5.00
CA ALA A 85 -7.09 0.19 4.23
C ALA A 85 -8.18 -0.90 4.11
N ASP A 86 -8.33 -1.46 2.92
CA ASP A 86 -9.30 -2.53 2.65
C ASP A 86 -8.78 -3.88 3.15
N VAL A 87 -9.33 -4.33 4.29
CA VAL A 87 -8.99 -5.62 4.92
C VAL A 87 -9.45 -6.85 4.13
N HIS A 88 -10.22 -6.65 3.06
CA HIS A 88 -10.68 -7.70 2.16
C HIS A 88 -10.01 -7.63 0.78
N GLN A 89 -9.04 -6.73 0.61
CA GLN A 89 -8.26 -6.62 -0.61
C GLN A 89 -7.49 -7.91 -0.87
N ARG A 90 -7.45 -8.32 -2.13
CA ARG A 90 -6.78 -9.53 -2.63
C ARG A 90 -5.94 -9.20 -3.85
#